data_AF-A0A0N4YD99-F1
#
_entry.id   AF-A0A0N4YD99-F1
#
_cell.length_a   1.000
_cell.length_b   1.000
_cell.length_c   1.000
_cell.angle_alpha   90.00
_cell.angle_beta   90.00
_cell.angle_gamma   90.00
#
_symmetry.space_group_name_H-M   'P 1'
#
loop_
_entity.id
_entity.type
_entity.pdbx_description
1 polymer ?
#
loop_
_entity_poly.entity_id
_entity_poly.type
_entity_poly.pdbx_seq_one_letter_code
_entity_poly.pdbx_strand_id
1 'polypeptide(L)'
;MVSLRLIFLVTVIIISDAIGDKCENGNKEFCDLIGDAHKANEDGLKLMKLVLDGNGTKALQLADSFVVAVLKAKQSELIDGLKTALTAQLNAYDKVKADCSSSNGKCEEVLFEVGYATLGLIMAIAEVHPVAKTKTTIEDILSTLYPLMFESNASVYRDKLHASGQQILAIM
;
A
#
# COMPACT_ATOMS: atom_id res chain seq x y z
N MET A 1 36.63 55.01 7.38
CA MET A 1 36.09 54.10 8.41
C MET A 1 34.61 53.94 8.17
N VAL A 2 34.15 52.68 8.02
CA VAL A 2 32.76 52.20 8.18
C VAL A 2 31.79 52.65 7.06
N SER A 3 30.99 51.81 6.39
CA SER A 3 30.81 50.36 6.37
C SER A 3 29.98 50.07 5.12
N LEU A 4 30.48 49.18 4.27
CA LEU A 4 29.73 48.62 3.15
C LEU A 4 28.78 47.57 3.75
N ARG A 5 27.49 47.92 3.89
CA ARG A 5 26.46 46.96 4.30
C ARG A 5 26.11 46.06 3.12
N LEU A 6 26.85 44.96 2.99
CA LEU A 6 26.44 43.81 2.19
C LEU A 6 25.18 43.23 2.82
N ILE A 7 24.03 43.55 2.23
CA ILE A 7 22.77 42.87 2.49
C ILE A 7 22.91 41.49 1.86
N PHE A 8 23.29 40.50 2.68
CA PHE A 8 23.14 39.10 2.31
C PHE A 8 21.64 38.81 2.20
N LEU A 9 21.14 38.86 0.97
CA LEU A 9 19.91 38.19 0.58
C LEU A 9 20.17 36.69 0.78
N VAL A 10 19.87 36.20 1.98
CA VAL A 10 19.75 34.78 2.24
C VAL A 10 18.50 34.34 1.50
N THR A 11 18.68 33.93 0.25
CA THR A 11 17.69 33.15 -0.47
C THR A 11 17.58 31.84 0.30
N VAL A 12 16.71 31.80 1.30
CA VAL A 12 16.24 30.56 1.89
C VAL A 12 15.43 29.89 0.79
N ILE A 13 16.13 29.10 -0.03
CA ILE A 13 15.49 28.11 -0.87
C ILE A 13 14.90 27.13 0.14
N ILE A 14 13.62 27.33 0.45
CA ILE A 14 12.80 26.28 1.06
C ILE A 14 12.67 25.25 -0.05
N ILE A 15 13.66 24.37 -0.14
CA ILE A 15 13.49 23.09 -0.80
C ILE A 15 12.52 22.38 0.15
N SER A 16 11.22 22.53 -0.13
CA SER A 16 10.27 21.53 0.29
C SER A 16 10.77 20.24 -0.34
N ASP A 17 11.58 19.50 0.40
CA ASP A 17 11.76 18.07 0.18
C ASP A 17 10.39 17.44 0.42
N ALA A 18 9.48 17.61 -0.55
CA ALA A 18 8.53 16.57 -0.84
C ALA A 18 9.42 15.35 -1.03
N ILE A 19 9.42 14.44 -0.05
CA ILE A 19 10.09 13.15 -0.13
C ILE A 19 9.61 12.54 -1.44
N GLY A 20 10.43 12.74 -2.47
CA GLY A 20 10.16 12.28 -3.80
C GLY A 20 10.52 10.82 -3.79
N ASP A 21 9.63 10.00 -3.23
CA ASP A 21 9.57 8.56 -3.53
C ASP A 21 9.14 8.41 -5.00
N LYS A 22 10.00 8.91 -5.90
CA LYS A 22 9.85 8.74 -7.33
C LYS A 22 10.01 7.25 -7.59
N CYS A 23 8.89 6.61 -7.86
CA CYS A 23 8.85 5.27 -8.40
C CYS A 23 9.84 5.14 -9.56
N GLU A 24 10.77 4.19 -9.47
CA GLU A 24 11.84 4.02 -10.45
C GLU A 24 11.36 3.28 -11.71
N ASN A 25 10.18 2.66 -11.64
CA ASN A 25 9.56 1.96 -12.75
C ASN A 25 8.94 2.98 -13.71
N GLY A 26 9.35 3.02 -14.98
CA GLY A 26 8.81 3.96 -15.96
C GLY A 26 7.31 3.80 -16.28
N ASN A 27 6.64 2.77 -15.75
CA ASN A 27 5.20 2.56 -15.86
C ASN A 27 4.44 3.41 -14.83
N LYS A 28 3.80 4.49 -15.31
CA LYS A 28 3.02 5.41 -14.47
C LYS A 28 1.88 4.72 -13.71
N GLU A 29 1.13 3.83 -14.36
CA GLU A 29 -0.04 3.19 -13.74
C GLU A 29 0.38 2.30 -12.58
N PHE A 30 1.43 1.49 -12.77
CA PHE A 30 2.05 0.73 -11.69
C PHE A 30 2.50 1.64 -10.54
N CYS A 31 3.15 2.76 -10.84
CA CYS A 31 3.65 3.67 -9.82
C CYS A 31 2.53 4.34 -9.01
N ASP A 32 1.45 4.75 -9.68
CA ASP A 32 0.29 5.33 -9.04
C ASP A 32 -0.35 4.29 -8.09
N LEU A 33 -0.49 3.02 -8.52
CA LEU A 33 -1.03 1.94 -7.69
C LEU A 33 -0.20 1.66 -6.43
N ILE A 34 1.14 1.62 -6.54
CA ILE A 34 2.01 1.40 -5.38
C ILE A 34 2.06 2.64 -4.48
N GLY A 35 2.04 3.84 -5.06
CA GLY A 35 1.96 5.10 -4.32
C GLY A 35 0.67 5.18 -3.48
N ASP A 36 -0.46 4.80 -4.06
CA ASP A 36 -1.74 4.74 -3.36
C ASP A 36 -1.74 3.67 -2.25
N ALA A 37 -1.12 2.51 -2.49
CA ALA A 37 -0.97 1.47 -1.46
C ALA A 37 -0.11 1.93 -0.28
N HIS A 38 1.01 2.61 -0.56
CA HIS A 38 1.87 3.19 0.48
C HIS A 38 1.10 4.22 1.31
N LYS A 39 0.40 5.15 0.63
CA LYS A 39 -0.40 6.18 1.28
C LYS A 39 -1.51 5.60 2.17
N ALA A 40 -2.22 4.58 1.69
CA ALA A 40 -3.24 3.90 2.48
C ALA A 40 -2.63 3.26 3.74
N ASN A 41 -1.47 2.61 3.63
CA ASN A 41 -0.76 2.09 4.80
C ASN A 41 -0.36 3.20 5.79
N GLU A 42 0.14 4.34 5.32
CA GLU A 42 0.43 5.49 6.19
C GLU A 42 -0.82 6.00 6.91
N ASP A 43 -1.95 6.11 6.19
CA ASP A 43 -3.21 6.59 6.75
C ASP A 43 -3.77 5.59 7.76
N GLY A 44 -3.69 4.28 7.48
CA GLY A 44 -3.97 3.21 8.46
C GLY A 44 -3.10 3.34 9.71
N LEU A 45 -1.78 3.56 9.57
CA LEU A 45 -0.88 3.76 10.70
C LEU A 45 -1.21 5.02 11.51
N LYS A 46 -1.62 6.12 10.87
CA LYS A 46 -2.08 7.35 11.55
C LYS A 46 -3.33 7.07 12.38
N LEU A 47 -4.28 6.32 11.84
CA LEU A 47 -5.49 5.92 12.55
C LEU A 47 -5.17 5.03 13.76
N MET A 48 -4.22 4.09 13.62
CA MET A 48 -3.82 3.17 14.70
C MET A 48 -3.12 3.84 15.89
N LYS A 49 -2.37 4.94 15.67
CA LYS A 49 -1.68 5.69 16.75
C LYS A 49 -2.59 6.16 17.89
N LEU A 50 -3.91 6.17 17.67
CA LEU A 50 -4.92 6.62 18.64
C LEU A 50 -5.80 5.49 19.18
N VAL A 51 -5.57 4.23 18.76
CA VAL A 51 -6.55 3.13 18.95
C VAL A 51 -5.91 1.79 19.29
N LEU A 52 -4.76 1.46 18.69
CA LEU A 52 -4.20 0.11 18.74
C LEU A 52 -2.68 0.19 19.01
N ASP A 53 -2.26 -0.26 20.19
CA ASP A 53 -0.85 -0.59 20.46
C ASP A 53 -0.73 -2.13 20.52
N GLY A 54 -0.56 -2.73 19.35
CA GLY A 54 -0.64 -4.18 19.18
C GLY A 54 0.22 -4.70 18.04
N ASN A 55 0.09 -5.99 17.74
CA ASN A 55 0.88 -6.66 16.71
C ASN A 55 0.50 -6.20 15.30
N GLY A 56 -0.72 -5.70 15.11
CA GLY A 56 -1.23 -5.12 13.87
C GLY A 56 -0.42 -3.89 13.44
N THR A 57 -0.10 -2.99 14.36
CA THR A 57 0.68 -1.78 14.05
C THR A 57 2.07 -2.15 13.52
N LYS A 58 2.75 -3.09 14.18
CA LYS A 58 4.07 -3.57 13.74
C LYS A 58 3.99 -4.31 12.40
N ALA A 59 2.94 -5.11 12.20
CA ALA A 59 2.75 -5.83 10.95
C ALA A 59 2.47 -4.86 9.78
N LEU A 60 1.66 -3.82 10.00
CA LEU A 60 1.37 -2.80 8.99
C LEU A 60 2.60 -1.95 8.66
N GLN A 61 3.41 -1.57 9.66
CA GLN A 61 4.70 -0.89 9.42
C GLN A 61 5.64 -1.75 8.57
N LEU A 62 5.71 -3.06 8.85
CA LEU A 62 6.52 -3.97 8.06
C LEU A 62 5.99 -4.10 6.64
N ALA A 63 4.68 -4.25 6.45
CA ALA A 63 4.05 -4.30 5.14
C ALA A 63 4.35 -3.03 4.34
N ASP A 64 4.19 -1.87 4.95
CA ASP A 64 4.49 -0.57 4.34
C ASP A 64 5.96 -0.45 3.90
N SER A 65 6.90 -0.91 4.72
CA SER A 65 8.31 -0.92 4.35
C SER A 65 8.60 -1.74 3.09
N PHE A 66 7.86 -2.82 2.86
CA PHE A 66 7.96 -3.61 1.63
C PHE A 66 7.28 -2.93 0.44
N VAL A 67 6.18 -2.20 0.65
CA VAL A 67 5.57 -1.37 -0.40
C VAL A 67 6.55 -0.28 -0.87
N VAL A 68 7.22 0.39 0.07
CA VAL A 68 8.27 1.37 -0.24
C VAL A 68 9.45 0.74 -0.96
N ALA A 69 9.84 -0.49 -0.60
CA ALA A 69 10.89 -1.22 -1.31
C ALA A 69 10.49 -1.51 -2.77
N VAL A 70 9.20 -1.81 -3.03
CA VAL A 70 8.69 -2.01 -4.39
C VAL A 70 8.76 -0.74 -5.24
N LEU A 71 8.50 0.45 -4.68
CA LEU A 71 8.65 1.73 -5.40
C LEU A 71 10.08 1.94 -5.94
N LYS A 72 11.07 1.40 -5.23
CA LYS A 72 12.50 1.56 -5.49
C LYS A 72 13.12 0.34 -6.17
N ALA A 73 12.31 -0.67 -6.50
CA ALA A 73 12.79 -1.91 -7.07
C ALA A 73 13.03 -1.79 -8.58
N LYS A 74 14.03 -2.51 -9.08
CA LYS A 74 14.28 -2.63 -10.52
C LYS A 74 13.26 -3.57 -11.15
N GLN A 75 13.07 -3.44 -12.47
CA GLN A 75 12.14 -4.28 -13.24
C GLN A 75 12.31 -5.79 -12.97
N SER A 76 13.55 -6.27 -12.84
CA SER A 76 13.86 -7.69 -12.58
C SER A 76 13.45 -8.19 -11.20
N GLU A 77 13.21 -7.29 -10.25
CA GLU A 77 12.92 -7.58 -8.84
C GLU A 77 11.45 -7.32 -8.49
N LEU A 78 10.68 -6.71 -9.41
CA LEU A 78 9.33 -6.24 -9.13
C LEU A 78 8.38 -7.36 -8.66
N ILE A 79 8.36 -8.49 -9.35
CA ILE A 79 7.43 -9.57 -9.02
C ILE A 79 7.73 -10.16 -7.64
N ASP A 80 8.99 -10.39 -7.31
CA ASP A 80 9.37 -10.92 -5.99
C ASP A 80 9.15 -9.88 -4.88
N GLY A 81 9.40 -8.60 -5.17
CA GLY A 81 9.08 -7.50 -4.27
C GLY A 81 7.57 -7.39 -4.00
N LEU A 82 6.74 -7.46 -5.05
CA LEU A 82 5.29 -7.42 -4.96
C LEU A 82 4.72 -8.62 -4.20
N LYS A 83 5.24 -9.84 -4.44
CA LYS A 83 4.88 -11.03 -3.65
C LYS A 83 5.15 -10.82 -2.17
N THR A 84 6.32 -10.29 -1.85
CA THR A 84 6.74 -10.02 -0.47
C THR A 84 5.83 -8.97 0.17
N ALA A 85 5.58 -7.86 -0.53
CA ALA A 85 4.70 -6.80 -0.07
C ALA A 85 3.26 -7.31 0.16
N LEU A 86 2.68 -8.05 -0.80
CA LEU A 86 1.34 -8.62 -0.67
C LEU A 86 1.26 -9.62 0.47
N THR A 87 2.26 -10.49 0.64
CA THR A 87 2.31 -11.44 1.78
C THR A 87 2.30 -10.69 3.11
N ALA A 88 3.13 -9.66 3.25
CA ALA A 88 3.19 -8.86 4.46
C ALA A 88 1.88 -8.09 4.70
N GLN A 89 1.25 -7.55 3.64
CA GLN A 89 -0.02 -6.84 3.71
C GLN A 89 -1.17 -7.75 4.19
N LEU A 90 -1.26 -8.98 3.67
CA LEU A 90 -2.28 -9.94 4.10
C LEU A 90 -2.08 -10.36 5.56
N ASN A 91 -0.82 -10.55 5.99
CA ASN A 91 -0.54 -10.79 7.40
C ASN A 91 -0.87 -9.55 8.26
N ALA A 92 -0.61 -8.34 7.78
CA ALA A 92 -1.01 -7.12 8.48
C ALA A 92 -2.53 -7.05 8.67
N TYR A 93 -3.31 -7.39 7.64
CA TYR A 93 -4.78 -7.50 7.74
C TYR A 93 -5.21 -8.45 8.86
N ASP A 94 -4.64 -9.66 8.91
CA ASP A 94 -4.97 -10.64 9.96
C ASP A 94 -4.64 -10.13 11.36
N LYS A 95 -3.47 -9.49 11.54
CA LYS A 95 -3.05 -8.93 12.83
C LYS A 95 -3.89 -7.73 13.25
N VAL A 96 -4.18 -6.82 12.34
CA VAL A 96 -5.06 -5.67 12.60
C VAL A 96 -6.46 -6.16 12.98
N LYS A 97 -7.02 -7.12 12.24
CA LYS A 97 -8.33 -7.71 12.53
C LYS A 97 -8.36 -8.38 13.91
N ALA A 98 -7.28 -9.07 14.30
CA ALA A 98 -7.16 -9.69 15.61
C ALA A 98 -7.05 -8.65 16.75
N ASP A 99 -6.29 -7.58 16.56
CA ASP A 99 -6.18 -6.50 17.55
C ASP A 99 -7.51 -5.72 17.67
N CYS A 100 -8.29 -5.67 16.60
CA CYS A 100 -9.64 -5.10 16.52
C CYS A 100 -10.74 -5.97 17.17
N SER A 101 -10.46 -6.56 18.33
CA SER A 101 -11.36 -7.44 19.11
C SER A 101 -12.76 -6.89 19.42
N SER A 102 -12.97 -5.57 19.27
CA SER A 102 -14.29 -4.94 19.22
C SER A 102 -14.39 -4.04 17.98
N SER A 103 -15.46 -4.21 17.20
CA SER A 103 -15.76 -3.42 16.00
C SER A 103 -16.17 -2.00 16.37
N ASN A 104 -15.20 -1.20 16.81
CA ASN A 104 -15.36 0.25 16.87
C ASN A 104 -15.15 0.84 15.46
N GLY A 105 -15.77 2.00 15.18
CA GLY A 105 -15.72 2.60 13.83
C GLY A 105 -14.29 2.84 13.30
N LYS A 106 -13.34 3.10 14.20
CA LYS A 106 -11.93 3.30 13.81
C LYS A 106 -11.25 2.01 13.35
N CYS A 107 -11.60 0.86 13.91
CA CYS A 107 -11.12 -0.43 13.44
C CYS A 107 -11.61 -0.73 12.01
N GLU A 108 -12.84 -0.33 11.69
CA GLU A 108 -13.36 -0.43 10.33
C GLU A 108 -12.61 0.48 9.35
N GLU A 109 -12.26 1.69 9.77
CA GLU A 109 -11.42 2.62 8.97
C GLU A 109 -10.01 2.06 8.75
N VAL A 110 -9.34 1.55 9.79
CA VAL A 110 -8.00 0.94 9.64
C VAL A 110 -8.07 -0.26 8.69
N LEU A 111 -9.05 -1.15 8.89
CA LEU A 111 -9.21 -2.32 8.00
C LEU A 111 -9.52 -1.89 6.57
N PHE A 112 -10.27 -0.81 6.37
CA PHE A 112 -10.49 -0.22 5.05
C PHE A 112 -9.18 0.17 4.37
N GLU A 113 -8.32 0.93 5.07
CA GLU A 113 -7.02 1.33 4.51
C GLU A 113 -6.12 0.13 4.19
N VAL A 114 -6.05 -0.86 5.09
CA VAL A 114 -5.27 -2.10 4.86
C VAL A 114 -5.81 -2.89 3.66
N GLY A 115 -7.13 -2.93 3.52
CA GLY A 115 -7.80 -3.52 2.36
C GLY A 115 -7.49 -2.76 1.07
N TYR A 116 -7.56 -1.42 1.08
CA TYR A 116 -7.27 -0.59 -0.08
C TYR A 116 -5.83 -0.79 -0.59
N ALA A 117 -4.86 -0.82 0.32
CA ALA A 117 -3.48 -1.17 -0.01
C ALA A 117 -3.33 -2.59 -0.59
N THR A 118 -4.11 -3.55 -0.09
CA THR A 118 -4.15 -4.92 -0.64
C THR A 118 -4.65 -4.93 -2.09
N LEU A 119 -5.70 -4.17 -2.41
CA LEU A 119 -6.20 -4.02 -3.78
C LEU A 119 -5.15 -3.39 -4.69
N GLY A 120 -4.52 -2.30 -4.25
CA GLY A 120 -3.46 -1.63 -5.01
C GLY A 120 -2.31 -2.57 -5.37
N LEU A 121 -1.86 -3.40 -4.42
CA LEU A 121 -0.83 -4.42 -4.67
C LEU A 121 -1.27 -5.49 -5.68
N ILE A 122 -2.52 -5.99 -5.57
CA ILE A 122 -3.06 -6.96 -6.54
C ILE A 122 -3.10 -6.37 -7.94
N MET A 123 -3.61 -5.14 -8.09
CA MET A 123 -3.69 -4.46 -9.37
C MET A 123 -2.29 -4.18 -9.94
N ALA A 124 -1.34 -3.78 -9.09
CA ALA A 124 0.04 -3.57 -9.51
C ALA A 124 0.69 -4.87 -10.01
N ILE A 125 0.42 -6.00 -9.37
CA ILE A 125 0.85 -7.32 -9.85
C ILE A 125 0.26 -7.60 -11.23
N ALA A 126 -1.06 -7.44 -11.40
CA ALA A 126 -1.71 -7.65 -12.70
C ALA A 126 -1.05 -6.78 -13.77
N GLU A 127 -0.73 -5.54 -13.44
CA GLU A 127 -0.18 -4.59 -14.40
C GLU A 127 1.20 -5.01 -14.93
N VAL A 128 2.11 -5.43 -14.04
CA VAL A 128 3.51 -5.72 -14.40
C VAL A 128 3.84 -7.22 -14.54
N HIS A 129 2.86 -8.12 -14.43
CA HIS A 129 3.12 -9.57 -14.51
C HIS A 129 3.67 -9.96 -15.90
N PRO A 130 4.84 -10.62 -15.99
CA PRO A 130 5.46 -10.91 -17.29
C PRO A 130 4.74 -12.04 -18.05
N VAL A 131 4.02 -12.92 -17.34
CA VAL A 131 3.28 -14.03 -17.94
C VAL A 131 1.83 -13.62 -18.19
N ALA A 132 1.44 -13.50 -19.45
CA ALA A 132 0.10 -13.08 -19.88
C ALA A 132 -1.02 -13.95 -19.28
N LYS A 133 -0.84 -15.28 -19.26
CA LYS A 133 -1.82 -16.20 -18.66
C LYS A 133 -2.08 -15.89 -17.18
N THR A 134 -1.04 -15.62 -16.42
CA THR A 134 -1.17 -15.27 -15.00
C THR A 134 -1.84 -13.91 -14.84
N LYS A 135 -1.49 -12.91 -15.67
CA LYS A 135 -2.18 -11.60 -15.71
C LYS A 135 -3.68 -11.77 -15.88
N THR A 136 -4.12 -12.51 -16.90
CA THR A 136 -5.56 -12.80 -17.13
C THR A 136 -6.21 -13.48 -15.94
N THR A 137 -5.56 -14.48 -15.32
CA THR A 137 -6.13 -15.12 -14.12
C THR A 137 -6.31 -14.13 -12.97
N ILE A 138 -5.37 -13.19 -12.78
CA ILE A 138 -5.48 -12.16 -11.73
C ILE A 138 -6.60 -11.17 -12.06
N GLU A 139 -6.70 -10.74 -13.31
CA GLU A 139 -7.79 -9.87 -13.80
C GLU A 139 -9.16 -10.53 -13.64
N ASP A 140 -9.28 -11.84 -13.91
CA ASP A 140 -10.49 -12.61 -13.69
C ASP A 140 -10.86 -12.63 -12.19
N ILE A 141 -9.89 -12.85 -11.30
CA ILE A 141 -10.11 -12.77 -9.84
C ILE A 141 -10.62 -11.37 -9.46
N LEU A 142 -9.99 -10.30 -9.96
CA LEU A 142 -10.42 -8.92 -9.73
C LEU A 142 -11.84 -8.66 -10.24
N SER A 143 -12.22 -9.22 -11.39
CA SER A 143 -13.56 -9.08 -11.96
C SER A 143 -14.66 -9.61 -11.03
N THR A 144 -14.35 -10.64 -10.23
CA THR A 144 -15.28 -11.18 -9.22
C THR A 144 -15.39 -10.30 -7.97
N LEU A 145 -14.40 -9.44 -7.72
CA LEU A 145 -14.36 -8.56 -6.56
C LEU A 145 -15.11 -7.24 -6.80
N TYR A 146 -15.10 -6.71 -8.04
CA TYR A 146 -15.69 -5.39 -8.32
C TYR A 146 -17.18 -5.26 -7.96
N PRO A 147 -18.07 -6.24 -8.23
CA PRO A 147 -19.46 -6.15 -7.79
C PRO A 147 -19.58 -6.03 -6.27
N LEU A 148 -18.74 -6.77 -5.53
CA LEU A 148 -18.76 -6.78 -4.07
C LEU A 148 -18.38 -5.43 -3.45
N MET A 149 -17.57 -4.62 -4.15
CA MET A 149 -17.20 -3.28 -3.71
C MET A 149 -18.42 -2.35 -3.54
N PHE A 150 -19.48 -2.57 -4.33
CA PHE A 150 -20.69 -1.72 -4.33
C PHE A 150 -21.89 -2.38 -3.66
N GLU A 151 -21.97 -3.72 -3.73
CA GLU A 151 -23.17 -4.46 -3.33
C GLU A 151 -23.08 -5.09 -1.94
N SER A 152 -21.87 -5.27 -1.41
CA SER A 152 -21.64 -5.97 -0.14
C SER A 152 -21.28 -5.01 1.00
N ASN A 153 -21.50 -5.48 2.22
CA ASN A 153 -20.92 -4.83 3.40
C ASN A 153 -19.39 -4.74 3.26
N ALA A 154 -18.81 -3.61 3.66
CA ALA A 154 -17.38 -3.36 3.51
C ALA A 154 -16.50 -4.45 4.13
N SER A 155 -16.92 -5.04 5.26
CA SER A 155 -16.23 -6.17 5.89
C SER A 155 -16.21 -7.43 5.01
N VAL A 156 -17.32 -7.76 4.36
CA VAL A 156 -17.43 -8.90 3.43
C VAL A 156 -16.53 -8.69 2.22
N TYR A 157 -16.54 -7.48 1.66
CA TYR A 157 -15.66 -7.12 0.55
C TYR A 157 -14.17 -7.29 0.92
N ARG A 158 -13.75 -6.76 2.07
CA ARG A 158 -12.35 -6.85 2.52
C ARG A 158 -11.91 -8.28 2.83
N ASP A 159 -12.77 -9.08 3.44
CA ASP A 159 -12.48 -10.50 3.68
C ASP A 159 -12.33 -11.28 2.37
N LYS A 160 -13.14 -10.94 1.35
CA LYS A 160 -12.98 -11.51 0.00
C LYS A 160 -11.72 -11.02 -0.69
N LEU A 161 -11.37 -9.75 -0.55
CA LEU A 161 -10.14 -9.18 -1.09
C LEU A 161 -8.91 -9.85 -0.48
N HIS A 162 -8.90 -10.08 0.85
CA HIS A 162 -7.85 -10.82 1.53
C HIS A 162 -7.72 -12.26 0.99
N ALA A 163 -8.84 -12.98 0.88
CA ALA A 163 -8.85 -14.33 0.31
C ALA A 163 -8.36 -14.37 -1.15
N SER A 164 -8.73 -13.38 -1.97
CA SER A 164 -8.22 -13.25 -3.34
C SER A 164 -6.73 -12.98 -3.38
N GLY A 165 -6.20 -12.15 -2.48
CA GLY A 165 -4.75 -11.95 -2.33
C GLY A 165 -4.02 -13.26 -2.03
N GLN A 166 -4.57 -14.13 -1.18
CA GLN A 166 -4.00 -15.45 -0.92
C GLN A 166 -4.03 -16.36 -2.17
N GLN A 167 -5.11 -16.34 -2.94
CA GLN A 167 -5.20 -17.09 -4.20
C GLN A 167 -4.18 -16.61 -5.22
N ILE A 168 -3.98 -15.30 -5.33
CA ILE A 168 -2.99 -14.70 -6.23
C ILE A 168 -1.58 -15.13 -5.84
N LEU A 169 -1.22 -15.07 -4.55
CA LEU A 169 0.08 -15.57 -4.09
C LEU A 169 0.31 -17.05 -4.42
N ALA A 170 -0.73 -17.88 -4.46
CA ALA A 170 -0.60 -19.30 -4.76
C ALA A 170 -0.34 -19.61 -6.24
N ILE A 171 -0.65 -18.68 -7.15
CA ILE A 171 -0.48 -18.86 -8.61
C ILE A 171 0.72 -18.09 -9.18
N MET A 172 1.39 -17.28 -8.37
CA MET A 172 2.57 -16.52 -8.77
C MET A 172 3.86 -17.25 -8.39
#